data_AF-A0A925SM40-F1
#
_entry.id   AF-A0A925SM40-F1
#
_cell.length_a   1.000
_cell.length_b   1.000
_cell.length_c   1.000
_cell.angle_alpha   90.00
_cell.angle_beta   90.00
_cell.angle_gamma   90.00
#
_symmetry.space_group_name_H-M   'P 1'
#
loop_
_entity.id
_entity.type
_entity.pdbx_description
1 polymer ?
#
loop_
_entity_poly.entity_id
_entity_poly.type
_entity_poly.pdbx_seq_one_letter_code
_entity_poly.pdbx_strand_id
1 'polypeptide(L)'
;MSKAAPAKAAASSAPAVVGPDRKNLELALSSITKQFGEGSIMRLGDNHKMTVETVSTGSLAIDLCLGGGGLPRGRIIEIYGPESSGKTTFCLSVIAEAQRRGGLAAFIDVEHALDPKYARVVGVKLDDLLVSQPDSGEDALNITEALIRSNSIDVIIIDSVAALITKAELDGQMGDMTMGSQARLMSQAMRRLTAVVSKTKCICIFTNQIREKIGVMFGNPETTSGGRALKFFSTIRIDIRRKDQLKTPDGKIIGNRTKIKVVKNKIAPPFTECEFDIMYDEGISRTGSLLDLGLEHKILEKKGAWIAYQGELVGQGRDAAKNALKEKPELAAKIQAAIQEKVTVAGGTTVTGGDTAEEAE
;
A
#
# COMPACT_ATOMS: atom_id res chain seq x y z
N MET A 1 36.52 2.56 74.38
CA MET A 1 35.19 2.17 73.84
C MET A 1 35.04 2.74 72.43
N SER A 2 34.36 2.01 71.56
CA SER A 2 33.94 2.36 70.18
C SER A 2 34.76 1.75 69.03
N LYS A 3 34.20 0.60 68.60
CA LYS A 3 33.95 0.12 67.24
C LYS A 3 35.13 -0.37 66.38
N ALA A 4 35.05 -1.66 66.12
CA ALA A 4 35.88 -2.51 65.27
C ALA A 4 35.94 -2.05 63.81
N ALA A 5 37.14 -2.13 63.22
CA ALA A 5 37.38 -2.08 61.79
C ALA A 5 37.24 -3.50 61.20
N PRO A 6 36.55 -3.69 60.05
CA PRO A 6 36.32 -5.00 59.49
C PRO A 6 37.47 -5.47 58.58
N ALA A 7 37.43 -6.78 58.35
CA ALA A 7 38.46 -7.65 57.80
C ALA A 7 38.80 -7.45 56.32
N LYS A 8 40.03 -7.88 55.99
CA LYS A 8 40.53 -8.24 54.66
C LYS A 8 39.52 -9.10 53.88
N ALA A 9 39.16 -8.68 52.68
CA ALA A 9 38.61 -9.54 51.65
C ALA A 9 39.58 -9.61 50.47
N ALA A 10 39.86 -10.83 50.04
CA ALA A 10 40.86 -11.22 49.06
C ALA A 10 40.55 -10.68 47.66
N ALA A 11 41.62 -10.33 46.94
CA ALA A 11 41.60 -10.17 45.51
C ALA A 11 41.33 -11.53 44.85
N SER A 12 40.18 -11.65 44.18
CA SER A 12 39.97 -12.65 43.13
C SER A 12 39.83 -11.92 41.80
N SER A 13 40.80 -12.14 40.93
CA SER A 13 40.83 -11.67 39.56
C SER A 13 39.73 -12.35 38.74
N ALA A 14 38.64 -11.63 38.45
CA ALA A 14 37.74 -12.02 37.38
C ALA A 14 38.42 -11.74 36.03
N PRO A 15 38.42 -12.66 35.05
CA PRO A 15 38.96 -12.39 33.72
C PRO A 15 38.08 -11.37 33.01
N ALA A 16 38.72 -10.39 32.37
CA ALA A 16 38.04 -9.48 31.47
C ALA A 16 37.35 -10.28 30.35
N VAL A 17 36.05 -10.10 30.18
CA VAL A 17 35.30 -10.65 29.04
C VAL A 17 35.84 -9.96 27.79
N VAL A 18 36.73 -10.65 27.08
CA VAL A 18 37.24 -10.24 25.77
C VAL A 18 36.05 -10.27 24.80
N GLY A 19 35.60 -9.08 24.37
CA GLY A 19 34.58 -8.96 23.34
C GLY A 19 35.02 -9.65 22.04
N PRO A 20 34.07 -10.10 21.20
CA PRO A 20 34.38 -10.92 20.03
C PRO A 20 35.42 -10.27 19.10
N ASP A 21 36.40 -11.06 18.67
CA ASP A 21 37.50 -10.66 17.78
C ASP A 21 36.97 -10.02 16.49
N ARG A 22 37.06 -8.68 16.41
CA ARG A 22 36.61 -7.90 15.24
C ARG A 22 37.27 -8.37 13.94
N LYS A 23 38.49 -8.91 14.02
CA LYS A 23 39.23 -9.44 12.87
C LYS A 23 38.62 -10.73 12.30
N ASN A 24 38.15 -11.64 13.17
CA ASN A 24 37.46 -12.85 12.72
C ASN A 24 36.10 -12.52 12.12
N LEU A 25 35.41 -11.53 12.68
CA LEU A 25 34.18 -11.01 12.11
C LEU A 25 34.42 -10.38 10.72
N GLU A 26 35.47 -9.59 10.54
CA GLU A 26 35.80 -8.99 9.23
C GLU A 26 36.18 -10.04 8.17
N LEU A 27 36.92 -11.08 8.55
CA LEU A 27 37.23 -12.21 7.66
C LEU A 27 35.96 -12.99 7.28
N ALA A 28 35.06 -13.22 8.24
CA ALA A 28 33.77 -13.86 7.99
C ALA A 28 32.90 -13.00 7.05
N LEU A 29 32.81 -11.69 7.30
CA LEU A 29 32.08 -10.75 6.44
C LEU A 29 32.65 -10.74 5.01
N SER A 30 33.97 -10.66 4.86
CA SER A 30 34.64 -10.69 3.54
C SER A 30 34.40 -12.01 2.81
N SER A 31 34.47 -13.15 3.52
CA SER A 31 34.18 -14.47 2.96
C SER A 31 32.72 -14.58 2.49
N ILE A 32 31.77 -14.11 3.30
CA ILE A 32 30.34 -14.08 2.97
C ILE A 32 30.11 -13.18 1.75
N THR A 33 30.67 -11.97 1.71
CA THR A 33 30.54 -11.06 0.57
C THR A 33 31.14 -11.65 -0.71
N LYS A 34 32.29 -12.34 -0.61
CA LYS A 34 32.94 -13.00 -1.75
C LYS A 34 32.11 -14.19 -2.27
N GLN A 35 31.50 -14.96 -1.37
CA GLN A 35 30.73 -16.15 -1.74
C GLN A 35 29.31 -15.84 -2.21
N PHE A 36 28.66 -14.80 -1.65
CA PHE A 36 27.24 -14.51 -1.85
C PHE A 36 26.96 -13.14 -2.49
N GLY A 37 28.00 -12.36 -2.80
CA GLY A 37 27.92 -11.06 -3.46
C GLY A 37 27.86 -9.86 -2.51
N GLU A 38 28.08 -8.66 -3.05
CA GLU A 38 27.92 -7.40 -2.33
C GLU A 38 26.47 -7.22 -1.85
N GLY A 39 26.31 -6.76 -0.60
CA GLY A 39 24.99 -6.60 0.04
C GLY A 39 24.39 -7.87 0.68
N SER A 40 25.07 -9.03 0.60
CA SER A 40 24.64 -10.27 1.27
C SER A 40 24.67 -10.20 2.80
N ILE A 41 25.53 -9.35 3.36
CA ILE A 41 25.61 -9.04 4.78
C ILE A 41 26.09 -7.60 4.96
N MET A 42 25.38 -6.82 5.77
CA MET A 42 25.68 -5.40 6.04
C MET A 42 25.43 -5.09 7.51
N ARG A 43 26.15 -4.12 8.08
CA ARG A 43 25.86 -3.64 9.43
C ARG A 43 24.65 -2.71 9.38
N LEU A 44 23.67 -2.96 10.24
CA LEU A 44 22.42 -2.18 10.28
C LEU A 44 22.63 -0.69 10.60
N GLY A 45 23.73 -0.35 11.29
CA GLY A 45 24.08 1.03 11.66
C GLY A 45 24.96 1.78 10.66
N ASP A 46 25.47 1.12 9.61
CA ASP A 46 26.17 1.80 8.54
C ASP A 46 25.10 2.57 7.72
N ASN A 47 25.22 3.90 7.75
CA ASN A 47 24.15 4.90 7.64
C ASN A 47 23.48 5.04 6.25
N HIS A 48 23.23 3.94 5.53
CA HIS A 48 22.11 3.91 4.62
C HIS A 48 20.86 3.79 5.49
N LYS A 49 20.25 4.94 5.84
CA LYS A 49 18.79 4.96 5.99
C LYS A 49 18.28 4.24 4.74
N MET A 50 17.80 3.01 4.88
CA MET A 50 17.11 2.31 3.80
C MET A 50 15.79 3.07 3.61
N THR A 51 15.87 4.27 3.03
CA THR A 51 14.72 5.02 2.55
C THR A 51 14.16 4.17 1.43
N VAL A 52 13.16 3.38 1.78
CA VAL A 52 12.47 2.51 0.83
C VAL A 52 11.86 3.43 -0.21
N GLU A 53 12.32 3.33 -1.45
CA GLU A 53 11.77 4.10 -2.56
C GLU A 53 10.28 3.77 -2.72
N THR A 54 9.44 4.78 -2.90
CA THR A 54 7.98 4.61 -2.99
C THR A 54 7.40 5.19 -4.28
N VAL A 55 6.25 4.66 -4.70
CA VAL A 55 5.42 5.18 -5.78
C VAL A 55 4.12 5.71 -5.19
N SER A 56 3.75 6.95 -5.53
CA SER A 56 2.49 7.56 -5.08
C SER A 56 1.29 6.74 -5.53
N THR A 57 0.23 6.78 -4.74
CA THR A 57 -1.07 6.19 -5.08
C THR A 57 -1.97 7.15 -5.88
N GLY A 58 -1.55 8.39 -6.08
CA GLY A 58 -2.34 9.44 -6.72
C GLY A 58 -3.30 10.15 -5.76
N SER A 59 -3.28 9.83 -4.46
CA SER A 59 -3.97 10.58 -3.42
C SER A 59 -3.01 10.86 -2.26
N LEU A 60 -2.90 12.15 -1.89
CA LEU A 60 -2.09 12.57 -0.74
C LEU A 60 -2.61 11.95 0.57
N ALA A 61 -3.93 11.78 0.72
CA ALA A 61 -4.52 11.18 1.90
C ALA A 61 -4.09 9.72 2.06
N ILE A 62 -4.12 8.96 0.96
CA ILE A 62 -3.65 7.58 0.94
C ILE A 62 -2.14 7.51 1.18
N ASP A 63 -1.35 8.35 0.51
CA ASP A 63 0.11 8.34 0.65
C ASP A 63 0.54 8.64 2.09
N LEU A 64 -0.10 9.61 2.75
CA LEU A 64 0.08 9.90 4.17
C LEU A 64 -0.34 8.69 5.03
N CYS A 65 -1.51 8.10 4.77
CA CYS A 65 -1.99 6.90 5.46
C CYS A 65 -0.99 5.73 5.37
N LEU A 66 -0.23 5.63 4.29
CA LEU A 66 0.81 4.62 4.09
C LEU A 66 2.16 4.95 4.76
N GLY A 67 2.32 6.15 5.32
CA GLY A 67 3.55 6.64 5.97
C GLY A 67 4.26 7.79 5.23
N GLY A 68 3.59 8.45 4.28
CA GLY A 68 4.03 9.69 3.64
C GLY A 68 4.53 9.56 2.20
N GLY A 69 4.88 8.35 1.74
CA GLY A 69 5.52 8.15 0.42
C GLY A 69 4.69 7.41 -0.62
N GLY A 70 3.60 6.75 -0.24
CA GLY A 70 2.88 5.80 -1.10
C GLY A 70 3.36 4.35 -0.92
N LEU A 71 3.30 3.56 -2.00
CA LEU A 71 3.61 2.13 -1.96
C LEU A 71 5.11 1.84 -2.13
N PRO A 72 5.72 0.98 -1.31
CA PRO A 72 7.15 0.67 -1.37
C PRO A 72 7.52 -0.23 -2.55
N ARG A 73 8.56 0.16 -3.28
CA ARG A 73 9.21 -0.65 -4.32
C ARG A 73 9.84 -1.91 -3.76
N GLY A 74 9.88 -2.95 -4.58
CA GLY A 74 10.46 -4.25 -4.23
C GLY A 74 9.68 -4.98 -3.16
N ARG A 75 8.36 -4.76 -3.08
CA ARG A 75 7.48 -5.34 -2.05
C ARG A 75 6.19 -5.87 -2.66
N ILE A 76 5.63 -6.86 -1.95
CA ILE A 76 4.29 -7.40 -2.21
C ILE A 76 3.27 -6.62 -1.37
N ILE A 77 2.18 -6.22 -2.00
CA ILE A 77 1.05 -5.48 -1.41
C ILE A 77 -0.22 -6.28 -1.65
N GLU A 78 -1.13 -6.33 -0.68
CA GLU A 78 -2.48 -6.86 -0.86
C GLU A 78 -3.49 -5.75 -0.64
N ILE A 79 -4.40 -5.57 -1.59
CA ILE A 79 -5.60 -4.74 -1.43
C ILE A 79 -6.83 -5.64 -1.51
N TYR A 80 -7.67 -5.60 -0.49
CA TYR A 80 -8.85 -6.45 -0.41
C TYR A 80 -10.06 -5.67 0.07
N GLY A 81 -11.25 -6.15 -0.29
CA GLY A 81 -12.48 -5.45 0.04
C GLY A 81 -13.69 -6.04 -0.69
N PRO A 82 -14.90 -5.56 -0.37
CA PRO A 82 -16.13 -5.94 -1.06
C PRO A 82 -16.07 -5.67 -2.57
N GLU A 83 -16.99 -6.24 -3.32
CA GLU A 83 -17.18 -5.88 -4.73
C GLU A 83 -17.47 -4.38 -4.87
N SER A 84 -17.07 -3.80 -6.01
CA SER A 84 -17.27 -2.37 -6.29
C SER A 84 -16.71 -1.40 -5.23
N SER A 85 -15.77 -1.85 -4.39
CA SER A 85 -15.15 -0.99 -3.37
C SER A 85 -14.04 -0.08 -3.89
N GLY A 86 -13.62 -0.25 -5.17
CA GLY A 86 -12.57 0.55 -5.80
C GLY A 86 -11.19 -0.09 -5.87
N LYS A 87 -11.06 -1.41 -5.63
CA LYS A 87 -9.79 -2.17 -5.70
C LYS A 87 -9.06 -1.96 -7.04
N THR A 88 -9.74 -2.22 -8.15
CA THR A 88 -9.18 -2.08 -9.49
C THR A 88 -8.87 -0.62 -9.82
N THR A 89 -9.74 0.34 -9.45
CA THR A 89 -9.45 1.77 -9.59
C THR A 89 -8.21 2.20 -8.83
N PHE A 90 -8.00 1.71 -7.60
CA PHE A 90 -6.78 1.95 -6.84
C PHE A 90 -5.54 1.44 -7.59
N CYS A 91 -5.61 0.21 -8.13
CA CYS A 91 -4.51 -0.36 -8.90
C CYS A 91 -4.20 0.45 -10.17
N LEU A 92 -5.24 0.86 -10.92
CA LEU A 92 -5.10 1.71 -12.10
C LEU A 92 -4.49 3.07 -11.75
N SER A 93 -4.84 3.66 -10.60
CA SER A 93 -4.26 4.91 -10.13
C SER A 93 -2.75 4.78 -9.87
N VAL A 94 -2.32 3.68 -9.23
CA VAL A 94 -0.90 3.38 -8.99
C VAL A 94 -0.15 3.16 -10.30
N ILE A 95 -0.74 2.43 -11.25
CA ILE A 95 -0.18 2.24 -12.61
C ILE A 95 0.03 3.61 -13.27
N ALA A 96 -1.00 4.46 -13.26
CA ALA A 96 -0.92 5.77 -13.89
C ALA A 96 0.17 6.65 -13.24
N GLU A 97 0.35 6.58 -11.92
CA GLU A 97 1.46 7.24 -11.21
C GLU A 97 2.84 6.72 -11.63
N ALA A 98 3.00 5.40 -11.74
CA ALA A 98 4.25 4.81 -12.21
C ALA A 98 4.57 5.26 -13.65
N GLN A 99 3.60 5.21 -14.55
CA GLN A 99 3.76 5.61 -15.95
C GLN A 99 4.01 7.12 -16.13
N ARG A 100 3.45 7.98 -15.27
CA ARG A 100 3.77 9.43 -15.27
C ARG A 100 5.24 9.69 -14.94
N ARG A 101 5.89 8.79 -14.19
CA ARG A 101 7.31 8.84 -13.85
C ARG A 101 8.20 8.07 -14.84
N GLY A 102 7.64 7.63 -15.97
CA GLY A 102 8.35 6.87 -17.01
C GLY A 102 8.55 5.39 -16.69
N GLY A 103 7.88 4.87 -15.65
CA GLY A 103 7.93 3.45 -15.31
C GLY A 103 6.99 2.59 -16.16
N LEU A 104 7.30 1.29 -16.23
CA LEU A 104 6.49 0.31 -16.95
C LEU A 104 5.56 -0.45 -15.99
N ALA A 105 4.37 -0.80 -16.48
CA ALA A 105 3.38 -1.50 -15.70
C ALA A 105 2.85 -2.74 -16.42
N ALA A 106 2.45 -3.74 -15.63
CA ALA A 106 1.77 -4.93 -16.12
C ALA A 106 0.50 -5.21 -15.31
N PHE A 107 -0.53 -5.71 -15.99
CA PHE A 107 -1.80 -6.08 -15.41
C PHE A 107 -2.14 -7.53 -15.80
N ILE A 108 -2.18 -8.40 -14.81
CA ILE A 108 -2.57 -9.80 -14.95
C ILE A 108 -4.06 -9.88 -14.61
N ASP A 109 -4.88 -9.82 -15.65
CA ASP A 109 -6.35 -9.78 -15.58
C ASP A 109 -6.89 -11.21 -15.62
N VAL A 110 -6.94 -11.83 -14.45
CA VAL A 110 -7.49 -13.19 -14.25
C VAL A 110 -9.01 -13.14 -14.12
N GLU A 111 -9.59 -12.00 -13.74
CA GLU A 111 -11.04 -11.80 -13.69
C GLU A 111 -11.66 -11.49 -15.07
N HIS A 112 -10.84 -11.24 -16.10
CA HIS A 112 -11.28 -10.81 -17.44
C HIS A 112 -12.20 -9.58 -17.41
N ALA A 113 -11.95 -8.66 -16.47
CA ALA A 113 -12.86 -7.56 -16.12
C ALA A 113 -12.23 -6.17 -16.32
N LEU A 114 -11.01 -6.09 -16.83
CA LEU A 114 -10.35 -4.81 -17.09
C LEU A 114 -11.03 -4.06 -18.25
N ASP A 115 -11.57 -2.86 -17.97
CA ASP A 115 -12.09 -1.95 -19.00
C ASP A 115 -10.99 -0.95 -19.47
N PRO A 116 -10.50 -1.04 -20.72
CA PRO A 116 -9.50 -0.11 -21.24
C PRO A 116 -10.00 1.35 -21.30
N LYS A 117 -11.31 1.58 -21.51
CA LYS A 117 -11.87 2.92 -21.57
C LYS A 117 -11.77 3.59 -20.20
N TYR A 118 -12.19 2.89 -19.15
CA TYR A 118 -12.07 3.40 -17.79
C TYR A 118 -10.61 3.53 -17.35
N ALA A 119 -9.72 2.60 -17.71
CA ALA A 119 -8.29 2.74 -17.43
C ALA A 119 -7.70 4.04 -18.01
N ARG A 120 -8.09 4.40 -19.24
CA ARG A 120 -7.71 5.68 -19.85
C ARG A 120 -8.26 6.88 -19.08
N VAL A 121 -9.49 6.81 -18.58
CA VAL A 121 -10.11 7.86 -17.73
C VAL A 121 -9.31 8.10 -16.45
N VAL A 122 -8.84 7.03 -15.79
CA VAL A 122 -7.95 7.12 -14.61
C VAL A 122 -6.56 7.69 -14.95
N GLY A 123 -6.21 7.75 -16.24
CA GLY A 123 -4.97 8.31 -16.74
C GLY A 123 -3.88 7.28 -17.03
N VAL A 124 -4.25 6.01 -17.20
CA VAL A 124 -3.33 4.95 -17.65
C VAL A 124 -3.01 5.16 -19.13
N LYS A 125 -1.71 5.11 -19.46
CA LYS A 125 -1.22 5.04 -20.84
C LYS A 125 -1.36 3.62 -21.34
N LEU A 126 -2.39 3.36 -22.16
CA LEU A 126 -2.74 2.00 -22.59
C LEU A 126 -1.66 1.38 -23.47
N ASP A 127 -1.02 2.16 -24.33
CA ASP A 127 0.01 1.67 -25.27
C ASP A 127 1.26 1.14 -24.53
N ASP A 128 1.50 1.64 -23.32
CA ASP A 128 2.62 1.25 -22.45
C ASP A 128 2.21 0.23 -21.37
N LEU A 129 0.94 -0.21 -21.33
CA LEU A 129 0.45 -1.17 -20.34
C LEU A 129 0.51 -2.59 -20.91
N LEU A 130 1.32 -3.45 -20.28
CA LEU A 130 1.29 -4.88 -20.58
C LEU A 130 0.06 -5.51 -19.94
N VAL A 131 -0.77 -6.19 -20.71
CA VAL A 131 -1.94 -6.91 -20.21
C VAL A 131 -1.78 -8.39 -20.52
N SER A 132 -2.02 -9.24 -19.53
CA SER A 132 -2.07 -10.69 -19.69
C SER A 132 -3.38 -11.23 -19.15
N GLN A 133 -4.05 -12.08 -19.92
CA GLN A 133 -5.28 -12.78 -19.55
C GLN A 133 -5.01 -14.28 -19.56
N PRO A 134 -4.41 -14.82 -18.48
CA PRO A 134 -4.00 -16.21 -18.40
C PRO A 134 -5.18 -17.15 -18.13
N ASP A 135 -5.13 -18.36 -18.68
CA ASP A 135 -6.18 -19.37 -18.48
C ASP A 135 -6.15 -20.00 -17.09
N SER A 136 -4.98 -20.04 -16.44
CA SER A 136 -4.79 -20.69 -15.14
C SER A 136 -3.99 -19.83 -14.14
N GLY A 137 -4.19 -20.12 -12.85
CA GLY A 137 -3.47 -19.47 -11.76
C GLY A 137 -1.97 -19.74 -11.80
N GLU A 138 -1.55 -20.96 -12.19
CA GLU A 138 -0.15 -21.29 -12.40
C GLU A 138 0.47 -20.41 -13.50
N ASP A 139 -0.21 -20.25 -14.64
CA ASP A 139 0.28 -19.45 -15.75
C ASP A 139 0.33 -17.96 -15.37
N ALA A 140 -0.71 -17.46 -14.70
CA ALA A 140 -0.75 -16.10 -14.16
C ALA A 140 0.48 -15.77 -13.29
N LEU A 141 0.80 -16.67 -12.36
CA LEU A 141 1.91 -16.50 -11.42
C LEU A 141 3.28 -16.70 -12.07
N ASN A 142 3.40 -17.60 -13.05
CA ASN A 142 4.63 -17.78 -13.82
C ASN A 142 4.91 -16.57 -14.72
N ILE A 143 3.90 -16.01 -15.39
CA ILE A 143 4.01 -14.77 -16.17
C ILE A 143 4.42 -13.62 -15.26
N THR A 144 3.75 -13.48 -14.11
CA THR A 144 4.11 -12.49 -13.08
C THR A 144 5.58 -12.59 -12.70
N GLU A 145 6.05 -13.80 -12.40
CA GLU A 145 7.45 -14.03 -12.01
C GLU A 145 8.42 -13.68 -13.14
N ALA A 146 8.14 -14.08 -14.37
CA ALA A 146 8.99 -13.79 -15.53
C ALA A 146 9.11 -12.28 -15.78
N LEU A 147 7.98 -11.56 -15.70
CA LEU A 147 7.94 -10.10 -15.85
C LEU A 147 8.75 -9.40 -14.75
N ILE A 148 8.62 -9.83 -13.49
CA ILE A 148 9.41 -9.25 -12.39
C ILE A 148 10.91 -9.56 -12.59
N ARG A 149 11.27 -10.78 -13.01
CA ARG A 149 12.67 -11.18 -13.26
C ARG A 149 13.34 -10.39 -14.37
N SER A 150 12.57 -9.85 -15.32
CA SER A 150 13.11 -8.94 -16.35
C SER A 150 13.68 -7.64 -15.76
N ASN A 151 13.32 -7.30 -14.51
CA ASN A 151 13.69 -6.07 -13.82
C ASN A 151 13.34 -4.78 -14.59
N SER A 152 12.40 -4.87 -15.53
CA SER A 152 11.93 -3.74 -16.33
C SER A 152 10.55 -3.22 -15.89
N ILE A 153 9.83 -3.97 -15.05
CA ILE A 153 8.49 -3.61 -14.57
C ILE A 153 8.57 -2.90 -13.21
N ASP A 154 7.94 -1.74 -13.12
CA ASP A 154 7.85 -0.94 -11.90
C ASP A 154 6.65 -1.35 -11.04
N VAL A 155 5.52 -1.69 -11.68
CA VAL A 155 4.28 -2.09 -11.00
C VAL A 155 3.65 -3.26 -11.73
N ILE A 156 3.32 -4.33 -11.01
CA ILE A 156 2.54 -5.44 -11.53
C ILE A 156 1.32 -5.68 -10.64
N ILE A 157 0.16 -5.79 -11.28
CA ILE A 157 -1.12 -6.06 -10.62
C ILE A 157 -1.57 -7.47 -10.98
N ILE A 158 -2.06 -8.22 -10.00
CA ILE A 158 -2.75 -9.49 -10.20
C ILE A 158 -4.19 -9.31 -9.72
N ASP A 159 -5.12 -9.25 -10.66
CA ASP A 159 -6.56 -9.03 -10.43
C ASP A 159 -7.36 -10.27 -10.87
N SER A 160 -7.76 -11.19 -9.98
CA SER A 160 -7.57 -11.20 -8.53
C SER A 160 -7.14 -12.57 -8.01
N VAL A 161 -6.69 -12.62 -6.74
CA VAL A 161 -6.33 -13.87 -6.07
C VAL A 161 -7.47 -14.88 -6.05
N ALA A 162 -8.72 -14.40 -5.94
CA ALA A 162 -9.88 -15.29 -5.89
C ALA A 162 -10.06 -16.07 -7.20
N ALA A 163 -9.65 -15.48 -8.32
CA ALA A 163 -9.73 -16.05 -9.66
C ALA A 163 -8.51 -16.91 -10.06
N LEU A 164 -7.49 -17.05 -9.20
CA LEU A 164 -6.35 -17.94 -9.47
C LEU A 164 -6.74 -19.41 -9.29
N ILE A 165 -7.44 -19.96 -10.28
CA ILE A 165 -7.88 -21.35 -10.32
C ILE A 165 -6.73 -22.23 -10.83
N THR A 166 -6.49 -23.37 -10.17
CA THR A 166 -5.40 -24.27 -10.60
C THR A 166 -5.76 -25.02 -11.88
N LYS A 167 -4.78 -25.37 -12.72
CA LYS A 167 -5.01 -26.23 -13.91
C LYS A 167 -5.80 -27.50 -13.59
N ALA A 168 -5.44 -28.19 -12.52
CA ALA A 168 -6.13 -29.39 -12.07
C ALA A 168 -7.61 -29.16 -11.72
N GLU A 169 -7.98 -27.94 -11.33
CA GLU A 169 -9.37 -27.56 -11.03
C GLU A 169 -10.13 -27.13 -12.28
N LEU A 170 -9.43 -26.54 -13.27
CA LEU A 170 -10.00 -26.24 -14.60
C LEU A 170 -10.28 -27.48 -15.43
N ASP A 171 -9.38 -28.47 -15.36
CA ASP A 171 -9.52 -29.76 -16.07
C ASP A 171 -10.51 -30.71 -15.37
N GLY A 172 -10.88 -30.41 -14.12
CA GLY A 172 -11.80 -31.19 -13.30
C GLY A 172 -13.27 -30.94 -13.65
N GLN A 173 -14.16 -31.71 -13.02
CA GLN A 173 -15.60 -31.54 -13.14
C GLN A 173 -16.18 -30.72 -11.98
N MET A 174 -17.31 -30.05 -12.22
CA MET A 174 -18.04 -29.36 -11.16
C MET A 174 -18.44 -30.36 -10.06
N GLY A 175 -17.99 -30.11 -8.83
CA GLY A 175 -18.22 -30.97 -7.68
C GLY A 175 -17.01 -31.81 -7.27
N ASP A 176 -15.94 -31.81 -8.06
CA ASP A 176 -14.68 -32.44 -7.67
C ASP A 176 -14.08 -31.77 -6.43
N MET A 177 -13.54 -32.59 -5.52
CA MET A 177 -12.94 -32.08 -4.28
C MET A 177 -11.54 -31.51 -4.53
N THR A 178 -11.44 -30.20 -4.70
CA THR A 178 -10.17 -29.48 -4.89
C THR A 178 -9.71 -28.73 -3.62
N MET A 179 -10.06 -29.23 -2.44
CA MET A 179 -9.84 -28.51 -1.18
C MET A 179 -8.38 -28.05 -0.99
N GLY A 180 -8.20 -26.73 -0.89
CA GLY A 180 -6.91 -26.10 -0.62
C GLY A 180 -5.94 -26.03 -1.81
N SER A 181 -6.37 -26.37 -3.03
CA SER A 181 -5.59 -26.21 -4.28
C SER A 181 -4.96 -24.82 -4.37
N GLN A 182 -5.80 -23.79 -4.34
CA GLN A 182 -5.41 -22.38 -4.45
C GLN A 182 -4.50 -21.94 -3.29
N ALA A 183 -4.75 -22.39 -2.06
CA ALA A 183 -3.93 -22.04 -0.91
C ALA A 183 -2.50 -22.61 -1.01
N ARG A 184 -2.35 -23.83 -1.55
CA ARG A 184 -1.05 -24.44 -1.82
C ARG A 184 -0.31 -23.70 -2.93
N LEU A 185 -1.01 -23.41 -4.05
CA LEU A 185 -0.48 -22.62 -5.16
C LEU A 185 0.07 -21.28 -4.66
N MET A 186 -0.73 -20.52 -3.92
CA MET A 186 -0.32 -19.24 -3.35
C MET A 186 0.87 -19.38 -2.39
N SER A 187 0.91 -20.43 -1.57
CA SER A 187 2.04 -20.68 -0.66
C SER A 187 3.36 -20.97 -1.39
N GLN A 188 3.30 -21.66 -2.52
CA GLN A 188 4.46 -21.87 -3.39
C GLN A 188 4.86 -20.59 -4.10
N ALA A 189 3.90 -19.88 -4.68
CA ALA A 189 4.11 -18.65 -5.42
C ALA A 189 4.70 -17.54 -4.55
N MET A 190 4.17 -17.32 -3.35
CA MET A 190 4.67 -16.28 -2.45
C MET A 190 6.13 -16.51 -2.05
N ARG A 191 6.56 -17.76 -1.86
CA ARG A 191 7.98 -18.08 -1.59
C ARG A 191 8.89 -17.72 -2.76
N ARG A 192 8.45 -17.98 -4.00
CA ARG A 192 9.20 -17.63 -5.22
C ARG A 192 9.20 -16.13 -5.46
N LEU A 193 8.03 -15.52 -5.52
CA LEU A 193 7.84 -14.10 -5.84
C LEU A 193 8.52 -13.18 -4.84
N THR A 194 8.43 -13.47 -3.53
CA THR A 194 9.07 -12.61 -2.51
C THR A 194 10.58 -12.49 -2.72
N ALA A 195 11.25 -13.58 -3.10
CA ALA A 195 12.69 -13.59 -3.32
C ALA A 195 13.12 -12.83 -4.58
N VAL A 196 12.25 -12.73 -5.59
CA VAL A 196 12.51 -11.97 -6.82
C VAL A 196 12.13 -10.51 -6.62
N VAL A 197 10.93 -10.24 -6.12
CA VAL A 197 10.40 -8.89 -5.89
C VAL A 197 11.37 -8.07 -5.04
N SER A 198 11.92 -8.64 -3.96
CA SER A 198 12.85 -7.93 -3.07
C SER A 198 14.19 -7.51 -3.71
N LYS A 199 14.55 -8.11 -4.85
CA LYS A 199 15.77 -7.81 -5.62
C LYS A 199 15.51 -6.85 -6.77
N THR A 200 14.27 -6.42 -6.96
CA THR A 200 13.84 -5.56 -8.06
C THR A 200 13.17 -4.31 -7.51
N LYS A 201 12.93 -3.34 -8.40
CA LYS A 201 12.15 -2.14 -8.06
C LYS A 201 10.64 -2.31 -8.23
N CYS A 202 10.18 -3.52 -8.56
CA CYS A 202 8.79 -3.81 -8.86
C CYS A 202 7.92 -3.79 -7.59
N ILE A 203 6.78 -3.11 -7.65
CA ILE A 203 5.69 -3.23 -6.69
C ILE A 203 4.74 -4.31 -7.21
N CYS A 204 4.52 -5.36 -6.42
CA CYS A 204 3.63 -6.45 -6.80
C CYS A 204 2.34 -6.37 -5.99
N ILE A 205 1.24 -5.99 -6.61
CA ILE A 205 -0.06 -5.79 -5.95
C ILE A 205 -0.98 -6.95 -6.29
N PHE A 206 -1.50 -7.61 -5.26
CA PHE A 206 -2.58 -8.57 -5.38
C PHE A 206 -3.90 -7.93 -4.95
N THR A 207 -4.90 -7.96 -5.82
CA THR A 207 -6.27 -7.70 -5.39
C THR A 207 -6.87 -8.98 -4.80
N ASN A 208 -7.76 -8.82 -3.81
CA ASN A 208 -8.44 -9.97 -3.22
C ASN A 208 -9.87 -9.61 -2.84
N GLN A 209 -10.71 -10.63 -2.74
CA GLN A 209 -12.10 -10.49 -2.36
C GLN A 209 -12.28 -10.89 -0.89
N ILE A 210 -13.31 -10.34 -0.26
CA ILE A 210 -13.75 -10.79 1.06
C ILE A 210 -14.61 -12.05 0.89
N ARG A 211 -14.43 -12.99 1.80
CA ARG A 211 -15.26 -14.19 2.01
C ARG A 211 -15.60 -14.28 3.49
N GLU A 212 -16.66 -14.98 3.84
CA GLU A 212 -17.01 -15.23 5.24
C GLU A 212 -16.60 -16.64 5.66
N LYS A 213 -16.08 -16.78 6.86
CA LYS A 213 -15.85 -18.09 7.47
C LYS A 213 -17.12 -18.59 8.14
N ILE A 214 -17.66 -19.67 7.60
CA ILE A 214 -18.79 -20.38 8.18
C ILE A 214 -18.41 -20.88 9.58
N GLY A 215 -19.31 -20.67 10.55
CA GLY A 215 -19.16 -21.18 11.92
C GLY A 215 -18.46 -20.24 12.92
N VAL A 216 -18.12 -19.01 12.53
CA VAL A 216 -17.61 -17.99 13.46
C VAL A 216 -18.78 -17.27 14.12
N MET A 217 -19.05 -17.57 15.39
CA MET A 217 -20.11 -16.91 16.19
C MET A 217 -19.63 -15.68 16.98
N PHE A 218 -18.31 -15.49 17.11
CA PHE A 218 -17.71 -14.36 17.85
C PHE A 218 -16.49 -13.81 17.11
N GLY A 219 -16.38 -12.48 17.02
CA GLY A 219 -15.31 -11.78 16.30
C GLY A 219 -15.65 -11.47 14.84
N ASN A 220 -14.65 -11.10 14.04
CA ASN A 220 -14.84 -10.78 12.61
C ASN A 220 -14.85 -12.07 11.76
N PRO A 221 -15.96 -12.43 11.08
CA PRO A 221 -16.04 -13.61 10.24
C PRO A 221 -15.32 -13.45 8.89
N GLU A 222 -14.94 -12.23 8.51
CA GLU A 222 -14.34 -11.93 7.21
C GLU A 222 -12.95 -12.57 7.04
N THR A 223 -12.71 -13.05 5.83
CA THR A 223 -11.45 -13.60 5.40
C THR A 223 -11.19 -13.29 3.93
N THR A 224 -10.02 -13.68 3.43
CA THR A 224 -9.63 -13.44 2.04
C THR A 224 -9.24 -14.76 1.38
N SER A 225 -9.39 -14.85 0.06
CA SER A 225 -9.10 -16.05 -0.73
C SER A 225 -7.60 -16.34 -0.82
N GLY A 226 -7.22 -17.53 -1.29
CA GLY A 226 -5.80 -17.92 -1.45
C GLY A 226 -5.06 -18.33 -0.18
N GLY A 227 -5.79 -18.61 0.90
CA GLY A 227 -5.20 -19.08 2.16
C GLY A 227 -4.49 -17.99 2.96
N ARG A 228 -3.44 -18.36 3.72
CA ARG A 228 -2.75 -17.44 4.64
C ARG A 228 -1.45 -16.86 4.11
N ALA A 229 -0.87 -17.44 3.07
CA ALA A 229 0.47 -17.09 2.60
C ALA A 229 0.59 -15.60 2.27
N LEU A 230 -0.28 -15.08 1.41
CA LEU A 230 -0.28 -13.67 1.01
C LEU A 230 -0.32 -12.73 2.24
N LYS A 231 -1.14 -13.04 3.24
CA LYS A 231 -1.23 -12.25 4.48
C LYS A 231 0.11 -12.10 5.19
N PHE A 232 0.95 -13.13 5.19
CA PHE A 232 2.27 -13.08 5.85
C PHE A 232 3.32 -12.39 4.98
N PHE A 233 3.33 -12.69 3.69
CA PHE A 233 4.33 -12.18 2.74
C PHE A 233 4.11 -10.70 2.37
N SER A 234 2.86 -10.23 2.29
CA SER A 234 2.56 -8.83 2.02
C SER A 234 3.21 -7.90 3.04
N THR A 235 3.85 -6.84 2.55
CA THR A 235 4.44 -5.76 3.34
C THR A 235 3.36 -4.82 3.83
N ILE A 236 2.42 -4.49 2.95
CA ILE A 236 1.25 -3.67 3.26
C ILE A 236 0.00 -4.47 2.90
N ARG A 237 -1.01 -4.40 3.77
CA ARG A 237 -2.36 -4.91 3.50
C ARG A 237 -3.36 -3.79 3.71
N ILE A 238 -4.22 -3.57 2.72
CA ILE A 238 -5.19 -2.48 2.67
C ILE A 238 -6.58 -3.09 2.58
N ASP A 239 -7.44 -2.76 3.54
CA ASP A 239 -8.89 -3.01 3.48
C ASP A 239 -9.54 -1.76 2.85
N ILE A 240 -10.18 -1.92 1.70
CA ILE A 240 -10.85 -0.83 0.96
C ILE A 240 -12.36 -1.06 0.90
N ARG A 241 -13.14 -0.04 1.28
CA ARG A 241 -14.60 -0.09 1.34
C ARG A 241 -15.23 1.16 0.77
N ARG A 242 -16.34 0.98 0.05
CA ARG A 242 -17.24 2.09 -0.29
C ARG A 242 -18.00 2.50 0.97
N LYS A 243 -17.97 3.80 1.29
CA LYS A 243 -18.72 4.40 2.40
C LYS A 243 -20.06 4.92 1.90
N ASP A 244 -20.04 5.86 0.96
CA ASP A 244 -21.23 6.54 0.45
C ASP A 244 -21.17 6.77 -1.06
N GLN A 245 -22.32 7.09 -1.66
CA GLN A 245 -22.42 7.55 -3.04
C GLN A 245 -22.35 9.09 -3.09
N LEU A 246 -21.53 9.62 -4.00
CA LEU A 246 -21.47 11.04 -4.28
C LEU A 246 -22.51 11.37 -5.36
N LYS A 247 -23.42 12.30 -5.05
CA LYS A 247 -24.52 12.70 -5.93
C LYS A 247 -24.48 14.19 -6.19
N THR A 248 -24.85 14.59 -7.40
CA THR A 248 -25.12 15.99 -7.74
C THR A 248 -26.46 16.45 -7.16
N PRO A 249 -26.76 17.76 -7.13
CA PRO A 249 -28.05 18.27 -6.64
C PRO A 249 -29.27 17.70 -7.37
N ASP A 250 -29.14 17.32 -8.64
CA ASP A 250 -30.15 16.65 -9.46
C ASP A 250 -30.28 15.13 -9.18
N GLY A 251 -29.49 14.59 -8.25
CA GLY A 251 -29.57 13.20 -7.78
C GLY A 251 -28.75 12.20 -8.58
N LYS A 252 -28.06 12.62 -9.65
CA LYS A 252 -27.18 11.75 -10.44
C LYS A 252 -25.96 11.34 -9.63
N ILE A 253 -25.67 10.03 -9.61
CA ILE A 253 -24.48 9.49 -8.95
C ILE A 253 -23.25 9.76 -9.82
N ILE A 254 -22.26 10.45 -9.27
CA ILE A 254 -21.04 10.87 -9.97
C ILE A 254 -19.77 10.21 -9.43
N GLY A 255 -19.87 9.52 -8.30
CA GLY A 255 -18.74 8.83 -7.70
C GLY A 255 -19.08 8.17 -6.38
N ASN A 256 -18.07 7.76 -5.65
CA ASN A 256 -18.18 7.09 -4.36
C ASN A 256 -17.18 7.69 -3.36
N ARG A 257 -17.66 7.99 -2.15
CA ARG A 257 -16.81 8.20 -0.98
C ARG A 257 -16.28 6.84 -0.56
N THR A 258 -14.96 6.72 -0.48
CA THR A 258 -14.26 5.46 -0.24
C THR A 258 -13.36 5.61 0.97
N LYS A 259 -13.27 4.55 1.77
CA LYS A 259 -12.42 4.48 2.95
C LYS A 259 -11.41 3.35 2.78
N ILE A 260 -10.17 3.61 3.16
CA ILE A 260 -9.16 2.56 3.34
C ILE A 260 -8.71 2.47 4.79
N LYS A 261 -8.36 1.24 5.19
CA LYS A 261 -7.68 0.93 6.44
C LYS A 261 -6.42 0.13 6.16
N VAL A 262 -5.28 0.61 6.63
CA VAL A 262 -4.01 -0.10 6.50
C VAL A 262 -3.89 -1.12 7.62
N VAL A 263 -4.46 -2.31 7.41
CA VAL A 263 -4.49 -3.38 8.43
C VAL A 263 -3.13 -4.05 8.68
N LYS A 264 -2.15 -3.81 7.82
CA LYS A 264 -0.76 -4.23 8.00
C LYS A 264 0.16 -3.24 7.29
N ASN A 265 1.21 -2.82 7.97
CA ASN A 265 2.29 -2.02 7.39
C ASN A 265 3.62 -2.43 8.06
N LYS A 266 4.61 -2.82 7.26
CA LYS A 266 5.97 -3.17 7.75
C LYS A 266 6.99 -2.05 7.58
N ILE A 267 6.62 -0.93 6.94
CA ILE A 267 7.53 0.19 6.65
C ILE A 267 7.20 1.46 7.44
N ALA A 268 5.96 1.59 7.90
CA ALA A 268 5.46 2.70 8.70
C ALA A 268 4.40 2.17 9.69
N PRO A 269 3.93 2.99 10.64
CA PRO A 269 2.90 2.57 11.59
C PRO A 269 1.64 2.03 10.90
N PRO A 270 1.11 0.87 11.31
CA PRO A 270 -0.12 0.31 10.76
C PRO A 270 -1.38 0.92 11.42
N PHE A 271 -2.54 0.44 10.97
CA PHE A 271 -3.89 0.77 11.47
C PHE A 271 -4.33 2.20 11.24
N THR A 272 -3.65 2.89 10.34
CA THR A 272 -4.08 4.18 9.81
C THR A 272 -5.29 4.02 8.91
N GLU A 273 -6.14 5.05 8.88
CA GLU A 273 -7.34 5.10 8.05
C GLU A 273 -7.39 6.42 7.29
N CYS A 274 -7.94 6.40 6.08
CA CYS A 274 -8.23 7.64 5.36
C CYS A 274 -9.44 7.48 4.44
N GLU A 275 -10.10 8.59 4.18
CA GLU A 275 -11.21 8.70 3.24
C GLU A 275 -10.85 9.56 2.04
N PHE A 276 -11.37 9.19 0.88
CA PHE A 276 -11.15 9.88 -0.38
C PHE A 276 -12.29 9.61 -1.35
N ASP A 277 -12.35 10.41 -2.41
CA ASP A 277 -13.38 10.31 -3.43
C ASP A 277 -12.85 9.53 -4.65
N ILE A 278 -13.63 8.55 -5.10
CA ILE A 278 -13.47 7.92 -6.42
C ILE A 278 -14.57 8.48 -7.32
N MET A 279 -14.18 9.32 -8.28
CA MET A 279 -15.07 9.88 -9.30
C MET A 279 -15.10 8.97 -10.53
N TYR A 280 -16.24 8.88 -11.20
CA TYR A 280 -16.36 8.04 -12.40
C TYR A 280 -15.68 8.63 -13.65
N ASP A 281 -15.39 9.93 -13.64
CA ASP A 281 -14.81 10.69 -14.74
C ASP A 281 -13.31 11.00 -14.58
N GLU A 282 -12.72 10.74 -13.42
CA GLU A 282 -11.27 10.93 -13.19
C GLU A 282 -10.59 9.82 -12.34
N GLY A 283 -11.35 8.90 -11.75
CA GLY A 283 -10.79 7.94 -10.78
C GLY A 283 -10.59 8.56 -9.40
N ILE A 284 -9.47 8.26 -8.73
CA ILE A 284 -9.17 8.82 -7.40
C ILE A 284 -8.94 10.33 -7.50
N SER A 285 -9.75 11.11 -6.80
CA SER A 285 -9.68 12.58 -6.86
C SER A 285 -8.51 13.15 -6.08
N ARG A 286 -7.47 13.61 -6.81
CA ARG A 286 -6.30 14.29 -6.23
C ARG A 286 -6.68 15.56 -5.47
N THR A 287 -7.43 16.43 -6.14
CA THR A 287 -7.83 17.74 -5.59
C THR A 287 -8.84 17.57 -4.47
N GLY A 288 -9.74 16.59 -4.55
CA GLY A 288 -10.63 16.24 -3.44
C GLY A 288 -9.85 15.84 -2.18
N SER A 289 -8.85 14.97 -2.34
CA SER A 289 -7.99 14.55 -1.21
C SER A 289 -7.23 15.73 -0.60
N LEU A 290 -6.69 16.63 -1.44
CA LEU A 290 -5.96 17.82 -0.99
C LEU A 290 -6.86 18.79 -0.23
N LEU A 291 -8.08 19.00 -0.74
CA LEU A 291 -9.08 19.87 -0.13
C LEU A 291 -9.52 19.35 1.24
N ASP A 292 -9.81 18.05 1.34
CA ASP A 292 -10.23 17.41 2.60
C ASP A 292 -9.16 17.52 3.67
N LEU A 293 -7.92 17.15 3.33
CA LEU A 293 -6.77 17.30 4.23
C LEU A 293 -6.58 18.76 4.64
N GLY A 294 -6.67 19.69 3.69
CA GLY A 294 -6.50 21.11 3.97
C GLY A 294 -7.54 21.63 4.97
N LEU A 295 -8.81 21.23 4.81
CA LEU A 295 -9.89 21.64 5.70
C LEU A 295 -9.79 20.99 7.09
N GLU A 296 -9.64 19.67 7.14
CA GLU A 296 -9.59 18.92 8.41
C GLU A 296 -8.41 19.33 9.28
N HIS A 297 -7.24 19.57 8.66
CA HIS A 297 -6.04 20.01 9.36
C HIS A 297 -5.94 21.53 9.52
N LYS A 298 -7.03 22.29 9.27
CA LYS A 298 -7.09 23.76 9.45
C LYS A 298 -5.97 24.51 8.72
N ILE A 299 -5.65 24.07 7.50
CA ILE A 299 -4.73 24.73 6.56
C ILE A 299 -5.54 25.59 5.58
N LEU A 300 -6.71 25.08 5.20
CA LEU A 300 -7.75 25.81 4.50
C LEU A 300 -8.81 26.25 5.51
N GLU A 301 -9.24 27.50 5.40
CA GLU A 301 -10.30 28.06 6.22
C GLU A 301 -11.62 28.00 5.46
N LYS A 302 -12.69 27.54 6.12
CA LYS A 302 -14.05 27.55 5.59
C LYS A 302 -14.90 28.57 6.35
N LYS A 303 -15.43 29.59 5.65
CA LYS A 303 -16.37 30.59 6.18
C LYS A 303 -17.67 30.52 5.38
N GLY A 304 -18.66 29.81 5.92
CA GLY A 304 -19.87 29.46 5.18
C GLY A 304 -19.55 28.58 3.97
N ALA A 305 -19.87 29.06 2.77
CA ALA A 305 -19.52 28.39 1.52
C ALA A 305 -18.11 28.73 1.01
N TRP A 306 -17.45 29.75 1.54
CA TRP A 306 -16.16 30.22 1.03
C TRP A 306 -15.01 29.41 1.63
N ILE A 307 -14.09 28.96 0.78
CA ILE A 307 -12.87 28.24 1.17
C ILE A 307 -11.67 29.10 0.79
N ALA A 308 -10.82 29.41 1.76
CA ALA A 308 -9.66 30.29 1.60
C ALA A 308 -8.37 29.63 2.09
N TYR A 309 -7.25 30.03 1.49
CA TYR A 309 -5.89 29.67 1.91
C TYR A 309 -5.12 30.95 2.21
N GLN A 310 -4.68 31.13 3.46
CA GLN A 310 -3.93 32.33 3.88
C GLN A 310 -4.63 33.66 3.52
N GLY A 311 -5.97 33.68 3.57
CA GLY A 311 -6.79 34.85 3.21
C GLY A 311 -7.08 34.99 1.71
N GLU A 312 -6.41 34.26 0.82
CA GLU A 312 -6.75 34.21 -0.60
C GLU A 312 -7.92 33.24 -0.82
N LEU A 313 -8.91 33.66 -1.61
CA LEU A 313 -10.05 32.81 -1.94
C LEU A 313 -9.64 31.69 -2.89
N VAL A 314 -9.86 30.44 -2.46
CA VAL A 314 -9.67 29.24 -3.29
C VAL A 314 -10.93 28.93 -4.09
N GLY A 315 -12.12 29.02 -3.47
CA GLY A 315 -13.37 28.80 -4.17
C GLY A 315 -14.61 28.92 -3.28
N GLN A 316 -15.77 29.05 -3.90
CA GLN A 316 -17.08 29.03 -3.23
C GLN A 316 -17.72 27.64 -3.38
N GLY A 317 -17.64 26.84 -2.32
CA GLY A 317 -18.07 25.45 -2.29
C GLY A 317 -16.98 24.47 -2.70
N ARG A 318 -17.27 23.18 -2.52
CA ARG A 318 -16.32 22.07 -2.74
C ARG A 318 -15.88 21.98 -4.19
N ASP A 319 -16.83 21.98 -5.13
CA ASP A 319 -16.54 21.76 -6.55
C ASP A 319 -15.74 22.92 -7.16
N ALA A 320 -16.10 24.16 -6.82
CA ALA A 320 -15.35 25.34 -7.26
C ALA A 320 -13.91 25.32 -6.73
N ALA A 321 -13.71 24.95 -5.46
CA ALA A 321 -12.37 24.82 -4.89
C ALA A 321 -11.56 23.69 -5.56
N LYS A 322 -12.18 22.54 -5.86
CA LYS A 322 -11.52 21.44 -6.60
C LYS A 322 -11.06 21.90 -7.99
N ASN A 323 -11.89 22.64 -8.71
CA ASN A 323 -11.55 23.16 -10.03
C ASN A 323 -10.43 24.21 -9.96
N ALA A 324 -10.48 25.12 -8.99
CA ALA A 324 -9.42 26.12 -8.79
C ALA A 324 -8.06 25.46 -8.49
N LEU A 325 -8.03 24.40 -7.67
CA LEU A 325 -6.82 23.64 -7.39
C LEU A 325 -6.29 22.87 -8.61
N LYS A 326 -7.19 22.48 -9.53
CA LYS A 326 -6.82 21.83 -10.79
C LYS A 326 -6.23 22.83 -11.79
N GLU A 327 -6.78 24.03 -11.86
CA GLU A 327 -6.34 25.11 -12.76
C GLU A 327 -5.08 25.84 -12.27
N LYS A 328 -4.82 25.84 -10.95
CA LYS A 328 -3.67 26.49 -10.32
C LYS A 328 -2.74 25.48 -9.63
N PRO A 329 -1.87 24.75 -10.39
CA PRO A 329 -0.96 23.76 -9.81
C PRO A 329 0.01 24.32 -8.75
N GLU A 330 0.44 25.57 -8.89
CA GLU A 330 1.32 26.22 -7.92
C GLU A 330 0.66 26.38 -6.55
N LEU A 331 -0.62 26.75 -6.53
CA LEU A 331 -1.40 26.85 -5.30
C LEU A 331 -1.61 25.48 -4.67
N ALA A 332 -1.93 24.46 -5.48
CA ALA A 332 -2.06 23.09 -5.01
C ALA A 332 -0.75 22.57 -4.40
N ALA A 333 0.40 22.87 -5.00
CA ALA A 333 1.71 22.49 -4.48
C ALA A 333 2.04 23.17 -3.13
N LYS A 334 1.71 24.47 -2.98
CA LYS A 334 1.86 25.19 -1.70
C LYS A 334 1.02 24.57 -0.58
N ILE A 335 -0.25 24.27 -0.87
CA ILE A 335 -1.16 23.64 0.08
C ILE A 335 -0.66 22.22 0.44
N GLN A 336 -0.21 21.45 -0.56
CA GLN A 336 0.36 20.12 -0.34
C GLN A 336 1.59 20.15 0.56
N ALA A 337 2.52 21.09 0.34
CA ALA A 337 3.70 21.24 1.18
C ALA A 337 3.32 21.59 2.63
N ALA A 338 2.38 22.52 2.82
CA ALA A 338 1.88 22.88 4.15
C ALA A 338 1.21 21.69 4.86
N ILE A 339 0.48 20.84 4.13
CA ILE A 339 -0.11 19.60 4.68
C ILE A 339 0.99 18.63 5.12
N GLN A 340 1.99 18.40 4.27
CA GLN A 340 3.08 17.46 4.59
C GLN A 340 3.92 17.90 5.79
N GLU A 341 4.06 19.22 6.01
CA GLU A 341 4.76 19.76 7.18
C GLU A 341 3.94 19.61 8.47
N LYS A 342 2.61 19.78 8.39
CA LYS A 342 1.72 19.78 9.56
C LYS A 342 1.26 18.38 9.98
N VAL A 343 1.01 17.49 9.01
CA VAL A 343 0.38 16.19 9.26
C VAL A 343 1.45 15.16 9.62
N THR A 344 1.52 14.81 10.90
CA THR A 344 2.32 13.68 11.37
C THR A 344 1.44 12.46 11.54
N VAL A 345 1.75 11.38 10.82
CA VAL A 345 0.97 10.13 10.87
C VAL A 345 1.54 9.20 11.93
N ALA A 346 0.70 8.78 12.87
CA ALA A 346 1.02 7.80 13.91
C ALA A 346 0.16 6.53 13.75
N GLY A 347 0.56 5.44 14.41
CA GLY A 347 -0.22 4.20 14.34
C GLY A 347 -1.63 4.40 14.89
N GLY A 348 -2.64 3.93 14.16
CA GLY A 348 -4.05 4.06 14.57
C GLY A 348 -4.72 5.42 14.26
N THR A 349 -4.04 6.35 13.60
CA THR A 349 -4.63 7.66 13.28
C THR A 349 -5.53 7.62 12.04
N THR A 350 -6.65 8.33 12.10
CA THR A 350 -7.44 8.68 10.91
C THR A 350 -6.83 9.94 10.28
N VAL A 351 -6.25 9.77 9.09
CA VAL A 351 -5.57 10.85 8.34
C VAL A 351 -6.58 11.78 7.68
N THR A 352 -7.67 11.21 7.16
CA THR A 352 -8.85 11.95 6.68
C THR A 352 -10.16 11.24 6.97
N GLY A 353 -11.24 12.00 7.11
CA GLY A 353 -12.58 11.47 7.37
C GLY A 353 -12.79 10.99 8.80
N GLY A 354 -12.03 11.55 9.76
CA GLY A 354 -12.37 11.43 11.17
C GLY A 354 -13.67 12.19 11.44
N ASP A 355 -14.53 11.65 12.30
CA ASP A 355 -15.70 12.40 12.76
C ASP A 355 -15.18 13.67 13.45
N THR A 356 -15.27 14.80 12.75
CA THR A 356 -15.45 16.09 13.42
C THR A 356 -16.83 16.04 14.06
N ALA A 357 -16.97 15.28 15.14
CA ALA A 357 -17.95 15.63 16.15
C ALA A 357 -17.53 17.03 16.58
N GLU A 358 -18.21 18.03 16.01
CA GLU A 358 -18.33 19.32 16.65
C GLU A 358 -18.63 19.02 18.12
N GLU A 359 -17.73 19.47 19.00
CA GLU A 359 -18.11 19.95 20.31
C GLU A 359 -19.18 21.03 20.04
N ALA A 360 -20.42 20.57 19.86
CA ALA A 360 -21.60 21.38 19.97
C ALA A 360 -21.73 21.67 21.46
N GLU A 361 -21.47 22.94 21.78
CA GLU A 361 -21.67 23.59 23.07
C GLU A 361 -23.06 23.33 23.65
#